data_AF-A0ABD5XCC6-F1
#
_entry.id   AF-A0ABD5XCC6-F1
#
_cell.length_a   1.000
_cell.length_b   1.000
_cell.length_c   1.000
_cell.angle_alpha   90.00
_cell.angle_beta   90.00
_cell.angle_gamma   90.00
#
_symmetry.space_group_name_H-M   'P 1'
#
loop_
_entity.id
_entity.type
_entity.pdbx_description
1 polymer ?
#
loop_
_entity_poly.entity_id
_entity_poly.type
_entity_poly.pdbx_seq_one_letter_code
_entity_poly.pdbx_strand_id
1 'polypeptide(L)'
;MSSTESDTSQDTVESHKIAVREYLLAHGEVASKDELRAGTSVPAWYITQIASQDMFYTSLNQNSEYVASKHIVGRRSTHDGFWRPEVDDGVAVFHRKETTKATLKHLAFTRPSGLTAPEANDLLGRRCYRPLQKLAEHGEVHAAEWQESTVYVHSWPSLRDDQLTQRETDQPTDVTPDDPTEDGYLYRDELLATFLSVAVSQIQSISPERASALVLRQFEGDSFDALERRIRRNHSFRDALEYTEPDEVPDGTSLWRAFDKLQPEELRDCLQSMCAELLADHDHAGEFAIIDGTHIAAWANTREEIENGDVEGASWGKHEGPFYGYKVFLVVDAASELPVAITMETGKRNDTAAFEPLVEDFDERYDTDDLQAALADAGFDSQDNRDFCQEQLDCPLFTAINPRRSSSLKKLRDDIKELFEEREDGFDSPYEALEELDQQLLSDYGVEAGNVEESYIFQAIKERMHRHLRAGVERVFSRLKSFTGLDRVRARKEDNVETHVVLSAVALVAASLTAKRHDKPGLIRSPSRLI
;
A
#
# COMPACT_ATOMS: atom_id res chain seq x y z
N MET A 1 -49.34 -15.80 -39.95
CA MET A 1 -48.68 -16.24 -38.71
C MET A 1 -47.62 -17.24 -39.12
N SER A 2 -46.36 -16.80 -39.20
CA SER A 2 -45.22 -17.64 -39.58
C SER A 2 -44.25 -17.58 -38.42
N SER A 3 -44.47 -18.42 -37.40
CA SER A 3 -43.42 -18.73 -36.42
C SER A 3 -42.37 -19.54 -37.17
N THR A 4 -41.28 -18.87 -37.50
CA THR A 4 -40.23 -19.37 -38.38
C THR A 4 -39.34 -20.30 -37.55
N GLU A 5 -38.82 -21.39 -38.13
CA GLU A 5 -38.06 -22.48 -37.47
C GLU A 5 -36.95 -22.00 -36.50
N SER A 6 -36.49 -20.76 -36.65
CA SER A 6 -35.60 -20.03 -35.75
C SER A 6 -36.12 -19.91 -34.31
N ASP A 7 -37.40 -19.60 -34.10
CA ASP A 7 -37.99 -19.39 -32.76
C ASP A 7 -38.07 -20.73 -32.01
N THR A 8 -38.47 -21.82 -32.69
CA THR A 8 -38.56 -23.16 -32.10
C THR A 8 -37.19 -23.71 -31.69
N SER A 9 -36.15 -23.45 -32.50
CA SER A 9 -34.77 -23.84 -32.18
C SER A 9 -34.22 -23.08 -30.96
N GLN A 10 -34.53 -21.80 -30.86
CA GLN A 10 -34.10 -20.93 -29.78
C GLN A 10 -34.77 -21.30 -28.45
N ASP A 11 -36.09 -21.59 -28.46
CA ASP A 11 -36.83 -22.11 -27.32
C ASP A 11 -36.29 -23.47 -26.84
N THR A 12 -35.87 -24.33 -27.77
CA THR A 12 -35.31 -25.65 -27.45
C THR A 12 -33.94 -25.53 -26.78
N VAL A 13 -33.06 -24.64 -27.27
CA VAL A 13 -31.74 -24.38 -26.66
C VAL A 13 -31.87 -23.75 -25.28
N GLU A 14 -32.80 -22.83 -25.08
CA GLU A 14 -33.08 -22.26 -23.75
C GLU A 14 -33.61 -23.32 -22.77
N SER A 15 -34.47 -24.23 -23.22
CA SER A 15 -34.94 -25.34 -22.38
C SER A 15 -33.79 -26.26 -21.92
N HIS A 16 -32.80 -26.51 -22.79
CA HIS A 16 -31.62 -27.28 -22.43
C HIS A 16 -30.73 -26.55 -21.41
N LYS A 17 -30.56 -25.23 -21.55
CA LYS A 17 -29.81 -24.40 -20.59
C LYS A 17 -30.44 -24.45 -19.20
N ILE A 18 -31.77 -24.33 -19.13
CA ILE A 18 -32.51 -24.40 -17.86
C ILE A 18 -32.32 -25.78 -17.22
N ALA A 19 -32.52 -26.86 -17.98
CA ALA A 19 -32.38 -28.22 -17.47
C ALA A 19 -30.97 -28.52 -16.91
N VAL A 20 -29.91 -28.12 -17.62
CA VAL A 20 -28.53 -28.28 -17.10
C VAL A 20 -28.31 -27.44 -15.84
N ARG A 21 -28.80 -26.19 -15.83
CA ARG A 21 -28.64 -25.30 -14.68
C ARG A 21 -29.34 -25.85 -13.43
N GLU A 22 -30.58 -26.31 -13.57
CA GLU A 22 -31.33 -26.92 -12.46
C GLU A 22 -30.65 -28.18 -11.93
N TYR A 23 -30.10 -29.01 -12.82
CA TYR A 23 -29.32 -30.17 -12.43
C TYR A 23 -28.08 -29.78 -11.61
N LEU A 24 -27.30 -28.81 -12.08
CA LEU A 24 -26.11 -28.31 -11.36
C LEU A 24 -26.47 -27.76 -9.97
N LEU A 25 -27.55 -26.96 -9.86
CA LEU A 25 -28.02 -26.42 -8.57
C LEU A 25 -28.33 -27.54 -7.56
N ALA A 26 -28.90 -28.65 -8.01
CA ALA A 26 -29.26 -29.78 -7.17
C ALA A 26 -28.07 -30.69 -6.79
N HIS A 27 -26.93 -30.59 -7.51
CA HIS A 27 -25.78 -31.50 -7.38
C HIS A 27 -24.48 -30.76 -7.06
N GLY A 28 -24.53 -29.75 -6.20
CA GLY A 28 -23.32 -29.10 -5.69
C GLY A 28 -22.66 -28.11 -6.66
N GLU A 29 -23.38 -27.66 -7.70
CA GLU A 29 -22.99 -26.64 -8.67
C GLU A 29 -21.93 -27.04 -9.70
N VAL A 30 -21.52 -28.31 -9.72
CA VAL A 30 -20.61 -28.89 -10.70
C VAL A 30 -21.05 -30.32 -11.02
N ALA A 31 -20.96 -30.72 -12.28
CA ALA A 31 -21.22 -32.10 -12.69
C ALA A 31 -20.36 -32.45 -13.91
N SER A 32 -20.00 -33.73 -14.04
CA SER A 32 -19.41 -34.27 -15.25
C SER A 32 -20.41 -34.30 -16.41
N LYS A 33 -19.92 -34.30 -17.64
CA LYS A 33 -20.76 -34.46 -18.83
C LYS A 33 -21.51 -35.79 -18.83
N ASP A 34 -20.96 -36.84 -18.23
CA ASP A 34 -21.62 -38.14 -18.14
C ASP A 34 -22.77 -38.13 -17.13
N GLU A 35 -22.59 -37.48 -15.98
CA GLU A 35 -23.69 -37.24 -15.03
C GLU A 35 -24.79 -36.39 -15.67
N LEU A 36 -24.45 -35.36 -16.43
CA LEU A 36 -25.43 -34.57 -17.16
C LEU A 36 -26.18 -35.39 -18.21
N ARG A 37 -25.50 -36.30 -18.93
CA ARG A 37 -26.12 -37.19 -19.92
C ARG A 37 -27.04 -38.22 -19.26
N ALA A 38 -26.69 -38.70 -18.07
CA ALA A 38 -27.46 -39.69 -17.34
C ALA A 38 -28.64 -39.06 -16.56
N GLY A 39 -28.45 -37.84 -16.06
CA GLY A 39 -29.34 -37.16 -15.12
C GLY A 39 -30.27 -36.12 -15.74
N THR A 40 -30.11 -35.79 -17.02
CA THR A 40 -30.98 -34.82 -17.72
C THR A 40 -31.54 -35.39 -19.03
N SER A 41 -32.64 -34.82 -19.51
CA SER A 41 -33.21 -35.13 -20.84
C SER A 41 -32.51 -34.40 -21.99
N VAL A 42 -31.38 -33.74 -21.71
CA VAL A 42 -30.67 -32.88 -22.67
C VAL A 42 -29.90 -33.74 -23.68
N PRO A 43 -30.02 -33.48 -25.00
CA PRO A 43 -29.34 -34.27 -26.01
C PRO A 43 -27.81 -34.29 -25.86
N ALA A 44 -27.19 -35.44 -26.12
CA ALA A 44 -25.74 -35.62 -25.99
C ALA A 44 -24.90 -34.65 -26.86
N TRP A 45 -25.42 -34.25 -28.03
CA TRP A 45 -24.74 -33.26 -28.88
C TRP A 45 -24.63 -31.89 -28.20
N TYR A 46 -25.65 -31.49 -27.44
CA TYR A 46 -25.67 -30.22 -26.71
C TYR A 46 -24.68 -30.23 -25.56
N ILE A 47 -24.68 -31.31 -24.76
CA ILE A 47 -23.74 -31.50 -23.64
C ILE A 47 -22.29 -31.52 -24.16
N THR A 48 -22.06 -32.11 -25.33
CA THR A 48 -20.73 -32.13 -25.96
C THR A 48 -20.26 -30.73 -26.37
N GLN A 49 -21.17 -29.89 -26.86
CA GLN A 49 -20.91 -28.52 -27.28
C GLN A 49 -21.13 -27.47 -26.17
N ILE A 50 -21.33 -27.89 -24.93
CA ILE A 50 -21.76 -26.99 -23.86
C ILE A 50 -20.76 -25.86 -23.56
N ALA A 51 -19.48 -26.07 -23.86
CA ALA A 51 -18.43 -25.05 -23.73
C ALA A 51 -18.61 -23.86 -24.70
N SER A 52 -19.36 -24.02 -25.80
CA SER A 52 -19.66 -22.92 -26.72
C SER A 52 -20.90 -22.13 -26.31
N GLN A 53 -21.53 -22.49 -25.19
CA GLN A 53 -22.74 -21.83 -24.68
C GLN A 53 -22.36 -20.78 -23.66
N ASP A 54 -23.00 -19.61 -23.74
CA ASP A 54 -22.63 -18.47 -22.90
C ASP A 54 -22.96 -18.62 -21.41
N MET A 55 -23.64 -19.70 -20.99
CA MET A 55 -24.05 -19.90 -19.60
C MET A 55 -23.14 -20.79 -18.77
N PHE A 56 -22.21 -21.51 -19.40
CA PHE A 56 -21.43 -22.54 -18.71
C PHE A 56 -19.92 -22.38 -18.93
N TYR A 57 -19.16 -22.80 -17.93
CA TYR A 57 -17.74 -23.07 -18.04
C TYR A 57 -17.48 -24.57 -18.02
N THR A 58 -16.36 -24.96 -18.61
CA THR A 58 -15.85 -26.33 -18.51
C THR A 58 -14.50 -26.35 -17.81
N SER A 59 -14.19 -27.46 -17.15
CA SER A 59 -12.95 -27.63 -16.40
C SER A 59 -11.72 -27.53 -17.31
N LEU A 60 -10.73 -26.74 -16.89
CA LEU A 60 -9.48 -26.53 -17.61
C LEU A 60 -8.55 -27.72 -17.56
N ASN A 61 -8.59 -28.52 -16.49
CA ASN A 61 -7.64 -29.60 -16.21
C ASN A 61 -8.12 -30.99 -16.57
N GLN A 62 -9.43 -31.22 -16.55
CA GLN A 62 -10.06 -32.51 -16.83
C GLN A 62 -10.63 -32.57 -18.25
N ASN A 63 -9.89 -32.13 -19.27
CA ASN A 63 -10.31 -32.19 -20.70
C ASN A 63 -11.72 -31.62 -20.99
N SER A 64 -12.15 -30.60 -20.25
CA SER A 64 -13.50 -30.04 -20.35
C SER A 64 -14.64 -31.01 -20.00
N GLU A 65 -14.38 -32.04 -19.18
CA GLU A 65 -15.39 -33.03 -18.77
C GLU A 65 -16.34 -32.53 -17.68
N TYR A 66 -15.89 -31.65 -16.78
CA TYR A 66 -16.77 -31.06 -15.77
C TYR A 66 -17.34 -29.73 -16.24
N VAL A 67 -18.61 -29.50 -15.89
CA VAL A 67 -19.40 -28.34 -16.28
C VAL A 67 -19.87 -27.61 -15.03
N ALA A 68 -19.82 -26.28 -15.08
CA ALA A 68 -20.33 -25.42 -14.03
C ALA A 68 -20.99 -24.17 -14.63
N SER A 69 -21.89 -23.53 -13.88
CA SER A 69 -22.52 -22.29 -14.34
C SER A 69 -21.55 -21.11 -14.25
N LYS A 70 -21.57 -20.21 -15.24
CA LYS A 70 -20.76 -18.97 -15.20
C LYS A 70 -21.08 -18.12 -13.96
N HIS A 71 -22.34 -18.15 -13.50
CA HIS A 71 -22.77 -17.45 -12.30
C HIS A 71 -22.02 -17.93 -11.04
N ILE A 72 -21.92 -19.25 -10.85
CA ILE A 72 -21.25 -19.81 -9.68
C ILE A 72 -19.75 -19.59 -9.75
N VAL A 73 -19.13 -19.80 -10.92
CA VAL A 73 -17.70 -19.50 -11.06
C VAL A 73 -17.46 -18.01 -10.83
N GLY A 74 -18.32 -17.14 -11.33
CA GLY A 74 -18.28 -15.70 -11.03
C GLY A 74 -18.29 -15.43 -9.52
N ARG A 75 -19.21 -16.03 -8.76
CA ARG A 75 -19.40 -15.78 -7.33
C ARG A 75 -18.36 -16.45 -6.43
N ARG A 76 -17.92 -17.66 -6.76
CA ARG A 76 -17.03 -18.50 -5.93
C ARG A 76 -15.57 -18.50 -6.39
N SER A 77 -15.24 -17.76 -7.45
CA SER A 77 -13.83 -17.60 -7.84
C SER A 77 -13.06 -16.83 -6.78
N THR A 78 -11.80 -17.22 -6.58
CA THR A 78 -10.79 -16.43 -5.87
C THR A 78 -10.57 -15.08 -6.56
N HIS A 79 -9.83 -14.18 -5.89
CA HIS A 79 -9.37 -12.92 -6.49
C HIS A 79 -8.73 -13.12 -7.87
N ASP A 80 -7.88 -14.14 -7.99
CA ASP A 80 -7.21 -14.52 -9.24
C ASP A 80 -8.13 -15.25 -10.24
N GLY A 81 -9.45 -15.24 -10.03
CA GLY A 81 -10.44 -15.72 -10.97
C GLY A 81 -10.62 -17.24 -11.04
N PHE A 82 -10.08 -18.01 -10.08
CA PHE A 82 -10.17 -19.47 -10.06
C PHE A 82 -11.25 -20.00 -9.13
N TRP A 83 -11.96 -21.04 -9.55
CA TRP A 83 -12.81 -21.86 -8.67
C TRP A 83 -12.42 -23.33 -8.80
N ARG A 84 -12.29 -24.02 -7.66
CA ARG A 84 -11.72 -25.38 -7.57
C ARG A 84 -12.60 -26.32 -6.72
N PRO A 85 -13.74 -26.78 -7.22
CA PRO A 85 -14.56 -27.74 -6.50
C PRO A 85 -13.92 -29.15 -6.50
N GLU A 86 -14.18 -29.89 -5.43
CA GLU A 86 -13.95 -31.34 -5.37
C GLU A 86 -14.94 -32.06 -6.27
N VAL A 87 -14.46 -33.07 -7.00
CA VAL A 87 -15.20 -33.91 -7.93
C VAL A 87 -14.69 -35.35 -7.82
N ASP A 88 -15.41 -36.30 -8.42
CA ASP A 88 -15.10 -37.74 -8.31
C ASP A 88 -13.63 -38.09 -8.61
N ASP A 89 -13.03 -37.46 -9.62
CA ASP A 89 -11.64 -37.70 -10.05
C ASP A 89 -10.65 -36.64 -9.54
N GLY A 90 -10.94 -36.04 -8.38
CA GLY A 90 -10.05 -35.10 -7.67
C GLY A 90 -10.60 -33.68 -7.62
N VAL A 91 -9.87 -32.71 -8.19
CA VAL A 91 -10.26 -31.29 -8.16
C VAL A 91 -10.44 -30.78 -9.58
N ALA A 92 -11.63 -30.30 -9.91
CA ALA A 92 -11.87 -29.63 -11.19
C ALA A 92 -11.44 -28.17 -11.10
N VAL A 93 -10.76 -27.64 -12.12
CA VAL A 93 -10.27 -26.25 -12.13
C VAL A 93 -11.05 -25.43 -13.14
N PHE A 94 -11.71 -24.37 -12.67
CA PHE A 94 -12.41 -23.39 -13.51
C PHE A 94 -11.76 -22.01 -13.38
N HIS A 95 -11.86 -21.19 -14.41
CA HIS A 95 -11.36 -19.82 -14.38
C HIS A 95 -12.27 -18.87 -15.17
N ARG A 96 -12.39 -17.61 -14.73
CA ARG A 96 -13.23 -16.57 -15.37
C ARG A 96 -12.84 -16.24 -16.82
N LYS A 97 -11.65 -16.63 -17.27
CA LYS A 97 -11.19 -16.47 -18.66
C LYS A 97 -11.54 -17.65 -19.57
N GLU A 98 -12.25 -18.64 -19.04
CA GLU A 98 -12.90 -19.77 -19.73
C GLU A 98 -11.94 -20.81 -20.36
N THR A 99 -10.92 -20.36 -21.07
CA THR A 99 -9.99 -21.21 -21.82
C THR A 99 -8.60 -21.18 -21.21
N THR A 100 -7.86 -22.29 -21.33
CA THR A 100 -6.46 -22.37 -20.88
C THR A 100 -5.61 -21.25 -21.50
N LYS A 101 -5.79 -20.96 -22.79
CA LYS A 101 -5.05 -19.90 -23.48
C LYS A 101 -5.31 -18.53 -22.84
N ALA A 102 -6.58 -18.15 -22.68
CA ALA A 102 -6.95 -16.85 -22.14
C ALA A 102 -6.59 -16.72 -20.65
N THR A 103 -6.69 -17.81 -19.88
CA THR A 103 -6.26 -17.86 -18.47
C THR A 103 -4.75 -17.65 -18.36
N LEU A 104 -3.93 -18.37 -19.14
CA LEU A 104 -2.48 -18.25 -19.08
C LEU A 104 -2.00 -16.86 -19.49
N LYS A 105 -2.58 -16.28 -20.55
CA LYS A 105 -2.29 -14.90 -20.96
C LYS A 105 -2.66 -13.90 -19.86
N HIS A 106 -3.84 -14.06 -19.27
CA HIS A 106 -4.29 -13.20 -18.17
C HIS A 106 -3.31 -13.26 -17.00
N LEU A 107 -2.94 -14.46 -16.56
CA LEU A 107 -2.02 -14.66 -15.43
C LEU A 107 -0.62 -14.11 -15.72
N ALA A 108 -0.09 -14.31 -16.93
CA ALA A 108 1.20 -13.72 -17.32
C ALA A 108 1.19 -12.18 -17.25
N PHE A 109 0.02 -11.54 -17.43
CA PHE A 109 -0.11 -10.08 -17.44
C PHE A 109 -0.44 -9.49 -16.07
N THR A 110 -1.20 -10.21 -15.24
CA THR A 110 -1.71 -9.66 -13.98
C THR A 110 -0.89 -10.05 -12.76
N ARG A 111 -0.06 -11.09 -12.86
CA ARG A 111 0.80 -11.48 -11.75
C ARG A 111 1.99 -10.52 -11.66
N PRO A 112 2.28 -9.95 -10.48
CA PRO A 112 3.39 -9.01 -10.30
C PRO A 112 4.73 -9.59 -10.74
N SER A 113 4.98 -10.89 -10.53
CA SER A 113 6.24 -11.57 -10.89
C SER A 113 6.16 -12.41 -12.16
N GLY A 114 5.22 -12.10 -13.04
CA GLY A 114 4.94 -12.92 -14.22
C GLY A 114 4.51 -14.35 -13.86
N LEU A 115 4.74 -15.28 -14.80
CA LEU A 115 4.29 -16.67 -14.66
C LEU A 115 5.28 -17.65 -15.27
N THR A 116 5.74 -18.63 -14.50
CA THR A 116 6.52 -19.76 -15.04
C THR A 116 5.63 -20.94 -15.42
N ALA A 117 6.19 -21.87 -16.20
CA ALA A 117 5.49 -23.11 -16.54
C ALA A 117 5.15 -23.98 -15.31
N PRO A 118 6.04 -24.17 -14.31
CA PRO A 118 5.68 -24.86 -13.06
C PRO A 118 4.56 -24.16 -12.28
N GLU A 119 4.62 -22.84 -12.08
CA GLU A 119 3.56 -22.09 -11.40
C GLU A 119 2.22 -22.22 -12.12
N ALA A 120 2.23 -22.17 -13.45
CA ALA A 120 1.04 -22.40 -14.26
C ALA A 120 0.51 -23.83 -14.11
N ASN A 121 1.40 -24.82 -14.01
CA ASN A 121 1.00 -26.21 -13.82
C ASN A 121 0.26 -26.40 -12.49
N ASP A 122 0.78 -25.80 -11.42
CA ASP A 122 0.21 -25.87 -10.08
C ASP A 122 -1.15 -25.17 -10.05
N LEU A 123 -1.24 -23.98 -10.65
CA LEU A 123 -2.48 -23.20 -10.69
C LEU A 123 -3.58 -23.90 -11.49
N LEU A 124 -3.24 -24.47 -12.65
CA LEU A 124 -4.20 -25.08 -13.55
C LEU A 124 -4.36 -26.59 -13.34
N GLY A 125 -3.56 -27.24 -12.48
CA GLY A 125 -3.60 -28.69 -12.28
C GLY A 125 -3.32 -29.50 -13.56
N ARG A 126 -2.57 -28.95 -14.52
CA ARG A 126 -2.22 -29.61 -15.80
C ARG A 126 -0.92 -29.05 -16.38
N ARG A 127 -0.28 -29.78 -17.30
CA ARG A 127 0.92 -29.28 -18.00
C ARG A 127 0.60 -28.07 -18.91
N CYS A 128 1.30 -26.96 -18.68
CA CYS A 128 1.10 -25.65 -19.29
C CYS A 128 2.30 -25.13 -20.11
N TYR A 129 3.43 -25.84 -20.11
CA TYR A 129 4.63 -25.49 -20.89
C TYR A 129 4.34 -25.20 -22.38
N ARG A 130 3.74 -26.17 -23.10
CA ARG A 130 3.44 -26.01 -24.54
C ARG A 130 2.46 -24.84 -24.83
N PRO A 131 1.34 -24.68 -24.10
CA PRO A 131 0.48 -23.51 -24.25
C PRO A 131 1.17 -22.16 -24.04
N LEU A 132 2.03 -22.04 -23.02
CA LEU A 132 2.77 -20.80 -22.75
C LEU A 132 3.79 -20.50 -23.84
N GLN A 133 4.55 -21.51 -24.26
CA GLN A 133 5.48 -21.40 -25.38
C GLN A 133 4.78 -20.90 -26.65
N LYS A 134 3.60 -21.45 -26.97
CA LYS A 134 2.80 -20.97 -28.10
C LYS A 134 2.36 -19.51 -27.93
N LEU A 135 1.96 -19.09 -26.74
CA LEU A 135 1.61 -17.68 -26.50
C LEU A 135 2.80 -16.75 -26.79
N ALA A 136 4.00 -17.16 -26.39
CA ALA A 136 5.22 -16.40 -26.65
C ALA A 136 5.60 -16.38 -28.15
N GLU A 137 5.51 -17.52 -28.83
CA GLU A 137 5.75 -17.62 -30.29
C GLU A 137 4.83 -16.71 -31.11
N HIS A 138 3.60 -16.48 -30.64
CA HIS A 138 2.64 -15.58 -31.29
C HIS A 138 2.76 -14.12 -30.80
N GLY A 139 3.74 -13.80 -29.95
CA GLY A 139 3.93 -12.45 -29.39
C GLY A 139 2.82 -12.00 -28.45
N GLU A 140 1.99 -12.92 -27.94
CA GLU A 140 0.88 -12.59 -27.03
C GLU A 140 1.34 -12.38 -25.58
N VAL A 141 2.48 -12.96 -25.23
CA VAL A 141 3.24 -12.76 -23.99
C VAL A 141 4.72 -12.71 -24.36
N HIS A 142 5.56 -12.16 -23.49
CA HIS A 142 7.01 -12.21 -23.69
C HIS A 142 7.60 -13.37 -22.87
N ALA A 143 8.53 -14.12 -23.47
CA ALA A 143 9.29 -15.15 -22.76
C ALA A 143 10.66 -14.57 -22.42
N ALA A 144 10.94 -14.45 -21.13
CA ALA A 144 12.23 -14.03 -20.61
C ALA A 144 12.93 -15.24 -19.98
N GLU A 145 14.24 -15.37 -20.23
CA GLU A 145 15.07 -16.32 -19.50
C GLU A 145 15.35 -15.77 -18.10
N TRP A 146 15.10 -16.60 -17.08
CA TRP A 146 15.32 -16.27 -15.67
C TRP A 146 15.90 -17.49 -14.95
N GLN A 147 17.16 -17.41 -14.51
CA GLN A 147 17.91 -18.58 -14.04
C GLN A 147 17.90 -19.71 -15.10
N GLU A 148 17.57 -20.95 -14.70
CA GLU A 148 17.40 -22.13 -15.56
C GLU A 148 15.95 -22.33 -16.04
N SER A 149 15.07 -21.32 -15.90
CA SER A 149 13.66 -21.43 -16.30
C SER A 149 13.17 -20.24 -17.13
N THR A 150 12.22 -20.51 -18.02
CA THR A 150 11.53 -19.46 -18.77
C THR A 150 10.40 -18.86 -17.93
N VAL A 151 10.38 -17.54 -17.82
CA VAL A 151 9.29 -16.75 -17.21
C VAL A 151 8.50 -16.07 -18.33
N TYR A 152 7.18 -16.20 -18.29
CA TYR A 152 6.27 -15.56 -19.21
C TYR A 152 5.68 -14.30 -18.58
N VAL A 153 5.91 -13.17 -19.22
CA VAL A 153 5.65 -11.82 -18.73
C VAL A 153 4.84 -11.02 -19.75
N HIS A 154 4.48 -9.79 -19.37
CA HIS A 154 3.73 -8.86 -20.19
C HIS A 154 4.44 -8.60 -21.54
N SER A 155 3.67 -8.36 -22.60
CA SER A 155 4.24 -8.10 -23.93
C SER A 155 4.79 -6.68 -24.10
N TRP A 156 4.30 -5.72 -23.32
CA TRP A 156 4.84 -4.35 -23.28
C TRP A 156 6.10 -4.23 -22.42
N PRO A 157 7.17 -3.56 -22.92
CA PRO A 157 8.45 -3.45 -22.23
C PRO A 157 8.39 -2.90 -20.81
N SER A 158 7.70 -1.79 -20.56
CA SER A 158 7.68 -1.18 -19.21
C SER A 158 7.08 -2.10 -18.16
N LEU A 159 5.91 -2.66 -18.42
CA LEU A 159 5.25 -3.60 -17.50
C LEU A 159 6.01 -4.91 -17.36
N ARG A 160 6.68 -5.36 -18.44
CA ARG A 160 7.58 -6.51 -18.38
C ARG A 160 8.73 -6.24 -17.42
N ASP A 161 9.38 -5.08 -17.56
CA ASP A 161 10.57 -4.74 -16.77
C ASP A 161 10.19 -4.59 -15.28
N ASP A 162 9.01 -4.02 -14.99
CA ASP A 162 8.41 -4.03 -13.65
C ASP A 162 8.20 -5.46 -13.12
N GLN A 163 7.66 -6.36 -13.96
CA GLN A 163 7.41 -7.74 -13.55
C GLN A 163 8.69 -8.56 -13.33
N LEU A 164 9.74 -8.30 -14.12
CA LEU A 164 11.03 -8.95 -13.95
C LEU A 164 11.72 -8.44 -12.69
N THR A 165 11.66 -7.13 -12.42
CA THR A 165 12.17 -6.53 -11.18
C THR A 165 11.43 -7.10 -9.95
N GLN A 166 10.11 -7.22 -10.03
CA GLN A 166 9.33 -7.84 -8.96
C GLN A 166 9.66 -9.33 -8.80
N ARG A 167 9.94 -10.04 -9.90
CA ARG A 167 10.35 -11.45 -9.82
C ARG A 167 11.73 -11.63 -9.20
N GLU A 168 12.67 -10.77 -9.53
CA GLU A 168 13.98 -10.70 -8.86
C GLU A 168 13.83 -10.50 -7.36
N THR A 169 12.85 -9.68 -6.97
CA THR A 169 12.50 -9.43 -5.58
C THR A 169 11.76 -10.60 -4.91
N ASP A 170 10.95 -11.37 -5.65
CA ASP A 170 10.15 -12.49 -5.10
C ASP A 170 10.89 -13.83 -5.08
N GLN A 171 11.79 -14.03 -6.05
CA GLN A 171 12.59 -15.24 -6.25
C GLN A 171 13.99 -14.80 -6.67
N PRO A 172 14.81 -14.32 -5.70
CA PRO A 172 16.15 -13.86 -5.99
C PRO A 172 16.92 -14.93 -6.74
N THR A 173 17.74 -14.49 -7.70
CA THR A 173 18.60 -15.37 -8.47
C THR A 173 19.55 -16.10 -7.51
N ASP A 174 19.71 -17.43 -7.63
CA ASP A 174 20.77 -18.18 -6.90
C ASP A 174 22.19 -17.75 -7.33
N VAL A 175 22.26 -16.83 -8.29
CA VAL A 175 23.38 -15.92 -8.44
C VAL A 175 23.34 -15.02 -7.22
N THR A 176 24.06 -15.41 -6.16
CA THR A 176 24.72 -14.43 -5.30
C THR A 176 25.22 -13.34 -6.24
N PRO A 177 24.66 -12.12 -6.20
CA PRO A 177 25.06 -11.07 -7.11
C PRO A 177 26.58 -11.02 -7.09
N ASP A 178 27.23 -10.86 -8.25
CA ASP A 178 28.66 -10.55 -8.29
C ASP A 178 28.88 -9.45 -7.27
N ASP A 179 29.56 -9.83 -6.19
CA ASP A 179 29.51 -9.19 -4.88
C ASP A 179 29.47 -7.66 -5.03
N PRO A 180 28.29 -7.02 -4.93
CA PRO A 180 28.23 -5.58 -4.86
C PRO A 180 28.55 -5.24 -3.41
N THR A 181 29.81 -5.48 -3.04
CA THR A 181 30.38 -5.18 -1.74
C THR A 181 29.48 -5.56 -0.55
N GLU A 182 28.90 -6.76 -0.41
CA GLU A 182 28.12 -7.27 0.78
C GLU A 182 27.06 -6.32 1.48
N ASP A 183 26.91 -5.06 1.07
CA ASP A 183 26.40 -3.91 1.83
C ASP A 183 25.22 -3.22 1.14
N GLY A 184 24.82 -3.69 -0.05
CA GLY A 184 23.86 -3.00 -0.91
C GLY A 184 22.38 -3.26 -0.62
N TYR A 185 22.05 -4.29 0.17
CA TYR A 185 20.68 -4.77 0.37
C TYR A 185 20.41 -5.17 1.83
N LEU A 186 19.13 -5.16 2.20
CA LEU A 186 18.58 -5.71 3.44
C LEU A 186 17.67 -6.88 3.08
N TYR A 187 17.74 -7.96 3.85
CA TYR A 187 16.87 -9.09 3.61
C TYR A 187 15.57 -8.98 4.42
N ARG A 188 14.46 -9.45 3.84
CA ARG A 188 13.16 -9.41 4.51
C ARG A 188 13.08 -10.27 5.77
N ASP A 189 13.84 -11.35 5.87
CA ASP A 189 13.96 -12.15 7.09
C ASP A 189 14.70 -11.39 8.20
N GLU A 190 15.74 -10.61 7.88
CA GLU A 190 16.39 -9.68 8.82
C GLU A 190 15.42 -8.61 9.33
N LEU A 191 14.57 -8.07 8.44
CA LEU A 191 13.50 -7.15 8.80
C LEU A 191 12.50 -7.80 9.77
N LEU A 192 12.06 -9.03 9.46
CA LEU A 192 11.12 -9.78 10.29
C LEU A 192 11.71 -10.02 11.68
N ALA A 193 12.96 -10.46 11.78
CA ALA A 193 13.64 -10.70 13.04
C ALA A 193 13.84 -9.40 13.84
N THR A 194 14.22 -8.31 13.16
CA THR A 194 14.37 -6.99 13.78
C THR A 194 13.05 -6.52 14.38
N PHE A 195 11.96 -6.53 13.60
CA PHE A 195 10.67 -6.09 14.12
C PHE A 195 10.11 -7.06 15.17
N LEU A 196 10.31 -8.38 15.02
CA LEU A 196 9.90 -9.36 16.02
C LEU A 196 10.49 -9.03 17.40
N SER A 197 11.77 -8.66 17.45
CA SER A 197 12.44 -8.28 18.71
C SER A 197 11.81 -7.07 19.41
N VAL A 198 11.23 -6.13 18.65
CA VAL A 198 10.53 -4.95 19.18
C VAL A 198 9.09 -5.31 19.55
N ALA A 199 8.40 -6.06 18.68
CA ALA A 199 7.02 -6.48 18.88
C ALA A 199 6.83 -7.29 20.17
N VAL A 200 7.83 -8.09 20.57
CA VAL A 200 7.80 -8.87 21.82
C VAL A 200 7.55 -8.01 23.06
N SER A 201 8.06 -6.78 23.11
CA SER A 201 7.86 -5.90 24.27
C SER A 201 6.64 -4.99 24.14
N GLN A 202 6.28 -4.59 22.91
CA GLN A 202 5.28 -3.53 22.70
C GLN A 202 3.89 -4.06 22.31
N ILE A 203 3.76 -5.27 21.77
CA ILE A 203 2.49 -5.79 21.26
C ILE A 203 1.92 -6.85 22.19
N GLN A 204 0.70 -6.62 22.69
CA GLN A 204 -0.01 -7.50 23.61
C GLN A 204 -1.33 -8.03 23.02
N SER A 205 -1.94 -7.30 22.08
CA SER A 205 -3.21 -7.67 21.46
C SER A 205 -3.15 -8.93 20.59
N ILE A 206 -1.99 -9.22 20.02
CA ILE A 206 -1.71 -10.37 19.15
C ILE A 206 -0.33 -10.95 19.44
N SER A 207 -0.02 -12.11 18.84
CA SER A 207 1.32 -12.68 18.99
C SER A 207 2.36 -11.87 18.17
N PRO A 208 3.59 -11.70 18.68
CA PRO A 208 4.64 -10.95 17.99
C PRO A 208 4.93 -11.45 16.57
N GLU A 209 4.88 -12.76 16.35
CA GLU A 209 5.12 -13.39 15.04
C GLU A 209 4.04 -12.98 14.03
N ARG A 210 2.80 -12.81 14.49
CA ARG A 210 1.70 -12.32 13.64
C ARG A 210 1.86 -10.83 13.34
N ALA A 211 2.30 -10.04 14.31
CA ALA A 211 2.59 -8.63 14.07
C ALA A 211 3.71 -8.46 13.04
N SER A 212 4.80 -9.23 13.16
CA SER A 212 5.90 -9.23 12.18
C SER A 212 5.45 -9.68 10.79
N ALA A 213 4.60 -10.69 10.70
CA ALA A 213 4.00 -11.08 9.42
C ALA A 213 3.20 -9.93 8.77
N LEU A 214 2.50 -9.11 9.57
CA LEU A 214 1.77 -7.94 9.07
C LEU A 214 2.69 -6.82 8.58
N VAL A 215 3.87 -6.64 9.19
CA VAL A 215 4.91 -5.72 8.67
C VAL A 215 5.38 -6.16 7.28
N LEU A 216 5.66 -7.45 7.08
CA LEU A 216 6.05 -7.97 5.76
C LEU A 216 4.97 -7.69 4.71
N ARG A 217 3.70 -7.92 5.05
CA ARG A 217 2.56 -7.65 4.16
C ARG A 217 2.52 -6.20 3.68
N GLN A 218 2.97 -5.27 4.52
CA GLN A 218 2.94 -3.85 4.22
C GLN A 218 3.86 -3.47 3.04
N PHE A 219 4.99 -4.17 2.89
CA PHE A 219 5.90 -4.00 1.76
C PHE A 219 5.39 -4.63 0.46
N GLU A 220 4.58 -5.68 0.57
CA GLU A 220 4.18 -6.50 -0.58
C GLU A 220 2.81 -6.10 -1.14
N GLY A 221 1.95 -5.45 -0.34
CA GLY A 221 0.58 -5.09 -0.75
C GLY A 221 -0.33 -6.31 -0.97
N ASP A 222 0.09 -7.45 -0.43
CA ASP A 222 -0.51 -8.76 -0.66
C ASP A 222 -1.83 -8.95 0.12
N SER A 223 -2.66 -9.89 -0.34
CA SER A 223 -3.80 -10.35 0.46
C SER A 223 -3.30 -11.20 1.64
N PHE A 224 -4.11 -11.36 2.69
CA PHE A 224 -3.73 -12.22 3.81
C PHE A 224 -3.48 -13.67 3.37
N ASP A 225 -4.21 -14.18 2.39
CA ASP A 225 -3.95 -15.51 1.82
C ASP A 225 -2.65 -15.56 1.00
N ALA A 226 -2.24 -14.45 0.38
CA ALA A 226 -0.97 -14.37 -0.35
C ALA A 226 0.20 -14.35 0.64
N LEU A 227 0.09 -13.55 1.71
CA LEU A 227 1.02 -13.55 2.84
C LEU A 227 1.18 -14.96 3.45
N GLU A 228 0.07 -15.65 3.75
CA GLU A 228 0.08 -17.04 4.23
C GLU A 228 0.90 -17.95 3.32
N ARG A 229 0.59 -17.95 2.02
CA ARG A 229 1.28 -18.82 1.05
C ARG A 229 2.76 -18.48 0.93
N ARG A 230 3.13 -17.20 1.06
CA ARG A 230 4.51 -16.75 0.96
C ARG A 230 5.32 -17.21 2.16
N ILE A 231 4.82 -16.96 3.38
CA ILE A 231 5.46 -17.46 4.61
C ILE A 231 5.55 -18.98 4.57
N ARG A 232 4.47 -19.70 4.22
CA ARG A 232 4.49 -21.18 4.17
C ARG A 232 5.56 -21.74 3.23
N ARG A 233 5.83 -21.07 2.11
CA ARG A 233 6.80 -21.53 1.09
C ARG A 233 8.23 -21.12 1.40
N ASN A 234 8.44 -19.97 2.05
CA ASN A 234 9.78 -19.46 2.32
C ASN A 234 10.28 -19.96 3.68
N HIS A 235 11.35 -20.75 3.66
CA HIS A 235 11.97 -21.25 4.89
C HIS A 235 12.53 -20.13 5.76
N SER A 236 13.18 -19.11 5.18
CA SER A 236 13.79 -18.04 5.98
C SER A 236 12.75 -17.19 6.69
N PHE A 237 11.59 -16.94 6.06
CA PHE A 237 10.49 -16.24 6.71
C PHE A 237 9.88 -17.06 7.85
N ARG A 238 9.81 -18.38 7.70
CA ARG A 238 9.34 -19.26 8.78
C ARG A 238 10.32 -19.26 9.95
N ASP A 239 11.61 -19.39 9.67
CA ASP A 239 12.67 -19.37 10.68
C ASP A 239 12.69 -18.02 11.44
N ALA A 240 12.63 -16.90 10.72
CA ALA A 240 12.59 -15.55 11.30
C ALA A 240 11.31 -15.27 12.12
N LEU A 241 10.22 -15.99 11.85
CA LEU A 241 8.95 -15.90 12.59
C LEU A 241 8.75 -17.05 13.58
N GLU A 242 9.79 -17.86 13.83
CA GLU A 242 9.77 -18.99 14.76
C GLU A 242 8.73 -20.08 14.43
N TYR A 243 8.33 -20.21 13.16
CA TYR A 243 7.50 -21.31 12.66
C TYR A 243 8.39 -22.48 12.20
N THR A 244 8.40 -23.58 12.94
CA THR A 244 9.19 -24.77 12.61
C THR A 244 8.60 -25.51 11.41
N GLU A 245 7.28 -25.67 11.36
CA GLU A 245 6.60 -26.42 10.31
C GLU A 245 5.69 -25.53 9.43
N PRO A 246 5.50 -25.85 8.13
CA PRO A 246 4.62 -25.07 7.24
C PRO A 246 3.17 -24.97 7.73
N ASP A 247 2.70 -25.95 8.50
CA ASP A 247 1.34 -26.02 9.04
C ASP A 247 1.14 -25.15 10.29
N GLU A 248 2.22 -24.65 10.91
CA GLU A 248 2.17 -23.69 12.02
C GLU A 248 1.87 -22.26 11.54
N VAL A 249 2.12 -21.99 10.25
CA VAL A 249 1.84 -20.69 9.63
C VAL A 249 0.33 -20.41 9.67
N PRO A 250 -0.11 -19.31 10.33
CA PRO A 250 -1.53 -18.97 10.43
C PRO A 250 -2.17 -18.80 9.06
N ASP A 251 -3.37 -19.34 8.90
CA ASP A 251 -4.14 -19.12 7.67
C ASP A 251 -4.50 -17.64 7.46
N GLY A 252 -4.82 -17.26 6.23
CA GLY A 252 -5.15 -15.89 5.86
C GLY A 252 -6.30 -15.29 6.69
N THR A 253 -7.25 -16.11 7.15
CA THR A 253 -8.33 -15.66 8.04
C THR A 253 -7.81 -15.31 9.43
N SER A 254 -6.87 -16.10 9.94
CA SER A 254 -6.22 -15.89 11.24
C SER A 254 -5.30 -14.68 11.22
N LEU A 255 -4.59 -14.44 10.11
CA LEU A 255 -3.82 -13.21 9.88
C LEU A 255 -4.72 -11.97 9.80
N TRP A 256 -5.86 -12.06 9.10
CA TRP A 256 -6.85 -10.98 9.08
C TRP A 256 -7.43 -10.69 10.47
N ARG A 257 -7.75 -11.73 11.26
CA ARG A 257 -8.21 -11.56 12.65
C ARG A 257 -7.14 -10.96 13.56
N ALA A 258 -5.86 -11.20 13.27
CA ALA A 258 -4.77 -10.56 13.99
C ALA A 258 -4.72 -9.06 13.64
N PHE A 259 -4.80 -8.74 12.35
CA PHE A 259 -4.87 -7.35 11.89
C PHE A 259 -6.08 -6.60 12.49
N ASP A 260 -7.27 -7.20 12.51
CA ASP A 260 -8.50 -6.60 13.08
C ASP A 260 -8.46 -6.43 14.61
N LYS A 261 -7.49 -7.05 15.29
CA LYS A 261 -7.28 -6.94 16.75
C LYS A 261 -6.11 -6.05 17.13
N LEU A 262 -5.17 -5.83 16.22
CA LEU A 262 -3.98 -5.05 16.44
C LEU A 262 -4.37 -3.62 16.79
N GLN A 263 -3.85 -3.09 17.89
CA GLN A 263 -4.20 -1.75 18.34
C GLN A 263 -3.24 -0.72 17.72
N PRO A 264 -3.74 0.39 17.17
CA PRO A 264 -2.89 1.48 16.67
C PRO A 264 -1.90 2.00 17.71
N GLU A 265 -2.29 2.06 18.98
CA GLU A 265 -1.40 2.55 20.05
C GLU A 265 -0.19 1.64 20.29
N GLU A 266 -0.36 0.32 20.29
CA GLU A 266 0.77 -0.61 20.40
C GLU A 266 1.75 -0.45 19.22
N LEU A 267 1.24 -0.06 18.04
CA LEU A 267 2.07 0.26 16.89
C LEU A 267 2.78 1.60 17.03
N ARG A 268 2.17 2.60 17.66
CA ARG A 268 2.84 3.87 18.02
C ARG A 268 3.96 3.63 19.03
N ASP A 269 3.75 2.74 20.00
CA ASP A 269 4.80 2.34 20.97
C ASP A 269 5.97 1.62 20.27
N CYS A 270 5.67 0.79 19.26
CA CYS A 270 6.70 0.21 18.38
C CYS A 270 7.47 1.29 17.62
N LEU A 271 6.75 2.24 17.00
CA LEU A 271 7.34 3.35 16.24
C LEU A 271 8.29 4.16 17.12
N GLN A 272 7.82 4.55 18.31
CA GLN A 272 8.59 5.25 19.34
C GLN A 272 9.86 4.49 19.69
N SER A 273 9.76 3.20 20.04
CA SER A 273 10.90 2.39 20.44
C SER A 273 11.98 2.33 19.35
N MET A 274 11.58 2.13 18.10
CA MET A 274 12.52 2.04 16.98
C MET A 274 13.12 3.39 16.61
N CYS A 275 12.32 4.46 16.62
CA CYS A 275 12.80 5.82 16.38
C CYS A 275 13.78 6.26 17.47
N ALA A 276 13.47 6.02 18.75
CA ALA A 276 14.39 6.35 19.86
C ALA A 276 15.75 5.67 19.68
N GLU A 277 15.77 4.39 19.29
CA GLU A 277 17.02 3.70 18.99
C GLU A 277 17.72 4.35 17.79
N LEU A 278 17.03 4.65 16.70
CA LEU A 278 17.61 5.25 15.49
C LEU A 278 18.20 6.65 15.74
N LEU A 279 17.47 7.51 16.45
CA LEU A 279 17.79 8.92 16.65
C LEU A 279 18.95 9.12 17.64
N ALA A 280 19.13 8.22 18.62
CA ALA A 280 20.16 8.36 19.65
C ALA A 280 21.60 8.52 19.11
N ASP A 281 21.89 8.00 17.92
CA ASP A 281 23.22 8.07 17.28
C ASP A 281 23.22 8.92 15.99
N HIS A 282 22.13 9.62 15.69
CA HIS A 282 22.02 10.40 14.47
C HIS A 282 22.31 11.88 14.75
N ASP A 283 23.36 12.41 14.11
CA ASP A 283 23.72 13.83 14.25
C ASP A 283 22.50 14.72 13.92
N HIS A 284 22.28 15.72 14.77
CA HIS A 284 21.20 16.71 14.66
C HIS A 284 19.77 16.15 14.73
N ALA A 285 19.57 14.89 15.09
CA ALA A 285 18.25 14.35 15.37
C ALA A 285 17.60 15.06 16.56
N GLY A 286 16.30 15.33 16.47
CA GLY A 286 15.54 16.02 17.50
C GLY A 286 15.62 17.55 17.45
N GLU A 287 16.50 18.14 16.62
CA GLU A 287 16.63 19.61 16.56
C GLU A 287 15.48 20.27 15.79
N PHE A 288 14.94 19.61 14.76
CA PHE A 288 13.88 20.18 13.91
C PHE A 288 12.81 19.14 13.59
N ALA A 289 11.57 19.45 13.93
CA ALA A 289 10.39 18.66 13.57
C ALA A 289 9.67 19.27 12.36
N ILE A 290 9.24 18.43 11.42
CA ILE A 290 8.46 18.86 10.25
C ILE A 290 7.07 18.23 10.33
N ILE A 291 6.04 19.07 10.28
CA ILE A 291 4.65 18.68 10.38
C ILE A 291 3.98 18.90 9.03
N ASP A 292 3.39 17.84 8.49
CA ASP A 292 2.68 17.92 7.23
C ASP A 292 1.55 16.90 7.12
N GLY A 293 0.62 17.17 6.21
CA GLY A 293 -0.55 16.35 5.96
C GLY A 293 -0.60 15.81 4.54
N THR A 294 -1.16 14.62 4.38
CA THR A 294 -1.54 14.08 3.07
C THR A 294 -2.95 13.49 3.14
N HIS A 295 -3.47 13.03 2.00
CA HIS A 295 -4.74 12.33 1.95
C HIS A 295 -4.58 10.91 1.42
N ILE A 296 -5.47 10.03 1.86
CA ILE A 296 -5.64 8.67 1.35
C ILE A 296 -7.12 8.44 1.02
N ALA A 297 -7.39 7.76 -0.08
CA ALA A 297 -8.75 7.50 -0.52
C ALA A 297 -9.42 6.39 0.30
N ALA A 298 -10.73 6.51 0.52
CA ALA A 298 -11.51 5.45 1.15
C ALA A 298 -11.59 4.21 0.24
N TRP A 299 -11.53 3.02 0.84
CA TRP A 299 -11.81 1.78 0.14
C TRP A 299 -13.33 1.55 0.00
N ALA A 300 -13.88 1.94 -1.15
CA ALA A 300 -15.30 1.75 -1.49
C ALA A 300 -15.46 0.78 -2.68
N ASN A 301 -16.51 -0.04 -2.65
CA ASN A 301 -16.81 -1.00 -3.73
C ASN A 301 -17.57 -0.35 -4.88
N THR A 302 -18.36 0.67 -4.59
CA THR A 302 -19.19 1.35 -5.59
C THR A 302 -18.98 2.86 -5.54
N ARG A 303 -19.29 3.51 -6.66
CA ARG A 303 -19.32 4.97 -6.73
C ARG A 303 -20.43 5.56 -5.85
N GLU A 304 -21.53 4.84 -5.70
CA GLU A 304 -22.65 5.25 -4.84
C GLU A 304 -22.24 5.33 -3.36
N GLU A 305 -21.45 4.37 -2.87
CA GLU A 305 -20.90 4.42 -1.50
C GLU A 305 -20.04 5.67 -1.26
N ILE A 306 -19.29 6.12 -2.28
CA ILE A 306 -18.48 7.36 -2.24
C ILE A 306 -19.38 8.60 -2.23
N GLU A 307 -20.40 8.64 -3.08
CA GLU A 307 -21.31 9.78 -3.21
C GLU A 307 -22.18 9.96 -1.95
N ASN A 308 -22.61 8.86 -1.32
CA ASN A 308 -23.42 8.86 -0.10
C ASN A 308 -22.60 9.02 1.19
N GLY A 309 -21.31 8.71 1.15
CA GLY A 309 -20.45 8.76 2.32
C GLY A 309 -20.60 7.54 3.24
N ASP A 310 -20.76 6.35 2.67
CA ASP A 310 -21.12 5.12 3.40
C ASP A 310 -19.92 4.37 4.02
N VAL A 311 -18.70 4.84 3.84
CA VAL A 311 -17.50 4.24 4.46
C VAL A 311 -17.27 4.87 5.83
N GLU A 312 -17.15 4.03 6.86
CA GLU A 312 -16.94 4.43 8.25
C GLU A 312 -15.65 5.24 8.40
N GLY A 313 -15.68 6.33 9.18
CA GLY A 313 -14.55 7.26 9.36
C GLY A 313 -14.20 8.13 8.13
N ALA A 314 -14.60 7.74 6.92
CA ALA A 314 -14.28 8.50 5.71
C ALA A 314 -15.22 9.69 5.49
N SER A 315 -14.69 10.79 4.95
CA SER A 315 -15.52 11.94 4.55
C SER A 315 -14.94 12.70 3.37
N TRP A 316 -15.78 13.55 2.77
CA TRP A 316 -15.35 14.46 1.72
C TRP A 316 -14.44 15.55 2.29
N GLY A 317 -13.25 15.65 1.73
CA GLY A 317 -12.21 16.61 2.09
C GLY A 317 -11.71 17.38 0.88
N LYS A 318 -10.74 18.27 1.12
CA LYS A 318 -10.03 19.01 0.07
C LYS A 318 -8.53 18.97 0.32
N HIS A 319 -7.80 18.35 -0.60
CA HIS A 319 -6.35 18.31 -0.65
C HIS A 319 -5.97 18.12 -2.13
N GLU A 320 -5.40 19.13 -2.77
CA GLU A 320 -5.13 19.15 -4.23
C GLU A 320 -6.36 18.92 -5.13
N GLY A 321 -7.56 18.93 -4.55
CA GLY A 321 -8.82 18.59 -5.19
C GLY A 321 -9.81 18.07 -4.15
N PRO A 322 -11.10 17.92 -4.50
CA PRO A 322 -12.04 17.19 -3.66
C PRO A 322 -11.67 15.71 -3.64
N PHE A 323 -11.64 15.10 -2.45
CA PHE A 323 -11.41 13.66 -2.28
C PHE A 323 -12.36 13.09 -1.23
N TYR A 324 -12.64 11.80 -1.30
CA TYR A 324 -13.41 11.08 -0.28
C TYR A 324 -12.50 10.06 0.40
N GLY A 325 -12.26 10.24 1.70
CA GLY A 325 -11.29 9.42 2.43
C GLY A 325 -10.87 10.05 3.75
N TYR A 326 -9.57 9.94 4.01
CA TYR A 326 -8.94 10.31 5.28
C TYR A 326 -7.78 11.27 5.04
N LYS A 327 -7.47 12.09 6.03
CA LYS A 327 -6.22 12.84 6.12
C LYS A 327 -5.26 12.09 7.04
N VAL A 328 -4.01 12.02 6.65
CA VAL A 328 -2.93 11.44 7.45
C VAL A 328 -1.94 12.56 7.72
N PHE A 329 -1.62 12.77 8.99
CA PHE A 329 -0.68 13.79 9.43
C PHE A 329 0.54 13.13 10.05
N LEU A 330 1.72 13.71 9.78
CA LEU A 330 3.01 13.22 10.24
C LEU A 330 3.77 14.30 10.99
N VAL A 331 4.52 13.87 12.00
CA VAL A 331 5.73 14.57 12.46
C VAL A 331 6.93 13.81 11.95
N VAL A 332 7.84 14.50 11.28
CA VAL A 332 9.08 13.94 10.73
C VAL A 332 10.27 14.65 11.37
N ASP A 333 11.23 13.86 11.88
CA ASP A 333 12.53 14.41 12.27
C ASP A 333 13.32 14.83 11.01
N ALA A 334 13.71 16.09 10.93
CA ALA A 334 14.30 16.66 9.72
C ALA A 334 15.67 16.07 9.38
N ALA A 335 16.47 15.74 10.40
CA ALA A 335 17.83 15.26 10.22
C ALA A 335 17.86 13.81 9.73
N SER A 336 17.11 12.92 10.37
CA SER A 336 17.03 11.49 10.02
C SER A 336 16.08 11.20 8.86
N GLU A 337 15.14 12.10 8.59
CA GLU A 337 14.01 11.89 7.69
C GLU A 337 13.18 10.64 8.04
N LEU A 338 12.85 10.46 9.32
CA LEU A 338 12.01 9.39 9.81
C LEU A 338 10.67 9.93 10.34
N PRO A 339 9.55 9.22 10.09
CA PRO A 339 8.28 9.56 10.73
C PRO A 339 8.34 9.20 12.21
N VAL A 340 8.32 10.21 13.08
CA VAL A 340 8.36 10.03 14.54
C VAL A 340 6.95 9.96 15.12
N ALA A 341 6.00 10.73 14.60
CA ALA A 341 4.58 10.60 14.98
C ALA A 341 3.69 10.55 13.75
N ILE A 342 2.55 9.86 13.88
CA ILE A 342 1.57 9.68 12.82
C ILE A 342 0.15 9.58 13.37
N THR A 343 -0.76 10.33 12.76
CA THR A 343 -2.19 10.25 13.08
C THR A 343 -3.06 10.25 11.83
N MET A 344 -4.29 9.76 11.97
CA MET A 344 -5.29 9.71 10.92
C MET A 344 -6.54 10.43 11.39
N GLU A 345 -7.13 11.21 10.48
CA GLU A 345 -8.34 11.98 10.71
C GLU A 345 -9.30 11.84 9.53
N THR A 346 -10.58 12.11 9.79
CA THR A 346 -11.59 12.11 8.71
C THR A 346 -11.26 13.15 7.63
N GLY A 347 -11.55 12.89 6.35
CA GLY A 347 -11.22 13.79 5.24
C GLY A 347 -11.67 15.26 5.39
N LYS A 348 -12.77 15.51 6.10
CA LYS A 348 -13.31 16.86 6.38
C LYS A 348 -12.54 17.63 7.47
N ARG A 349 -11.67 16.97 8.24
CA ARG A 349 -10.91 17.60 9.33
C ARG A 349 -10.05 18.73 8.77
N ASN A 350 -10.04 19.86 9.47
CA ASN A 350 -9.17 20.99 9.13
C ASN A 350 -7.77 20.73 9.69
N ASP A 351 -6.74 21.02 8.90
CA ASP A 351 -5.33 20.79 9.24
C ASP A 351 -4.96 21.54 10.53
N THR A 352 -5.43 22.79 10.67
CA THR A 352 -5.23 23.58 11.90
C THR A 352 -5.70 22.83 13.15
N ALA A 353 -6.86 22.17 13.08
CA ALA A 353 -7.46 21.48 14.22
C ALA A 353 -6.87 20.07 14.46
N ALA A 354 -6.15 19.52 13.48
CA ALA A 354 -5.44 18.25 13.64
C ALA A 354 -4.04 18.42 14.25
N PHE A 355 -3.60 19.68 14.43
CA PHE A 355 -2.27 20.00 14.94
C PHE A 355 -2.09 19.59 16.41
N GLU A 356 -2.95 20.07 17.30
CA GLU A 356 -2.81 19.84 18.74
C GLU A 356 -2.73 18.34 19.08
N PRO A 357 -3.67 17.47 18.63
CA PRO A 357 -3.62 16.06 19.01
C PRO A 357 -2.37 15.34 18.49
N LEU A 358 -1.84 15.75 17.33
CA LEU A 358 -0.61 15.17 16.78
C LEU A 358 0.62 15.61 17.58
N VAL A 359 0.66 16.87 18.02
CA VAL A 359 1.77 17.41 18.80
C VAL A 359 1.76 16.84 20.22
N GLU A 360 0.59 16.66 20.84
CA GLU A 360 0.46 15.96 22.13
C GLU A 360 0.97 14.52 22.03
N ASP A 361 0.54 13.76 21.02
CA ASP A 361 1.00 12.39 20.79
C ASP A 361 2.53 12.29 20.63
N PHE A 362 3.11 13.28 19.93
CA PHE A 362 4.55 13.41 19.72
C PHE A 362 5.30 13.75 21.01
N ASP A 363 4.86 14.76 21.76
CA ASP A 363 5.48 15.19 23.02
C ASP A 363 5.42 14.10 24.10
N GLU A 364 4.31 13.37 24.18
CA GLU A 364 4.15 12.26 25.12
C GLU A 364 5.14 11.10 24.87
N ARG A 365 5.61 10.95 23.63
CA ARG A 365 6.41 9.78 23.19
C ARG A 365 7.89 10.10 22.98
N TYR A 366 8.25 11.36 22.72
CA TYR A 366 9.61 11.71 22.35
C TYR A 366 10.17 12.78 23.26
N ASP A 367 11.50 12.73 23.44
CA ASP A 367 12.20 13.81 24.12
C ASP A 367 12.25 15.03 23.19
N THR A 368 11.64 16.12 23.62
CA THR A 368 11.45 17.36 22.88
C THR A 368 12.35 18.49 23.38
N ASP A 369 13.17 18.23 24.41
CA ASP A 369 14.02 19.24 25.08
C ASP A 369 15.03 19.92 24.14
N ASP A 370 15.48 19.22 23.09
CA ASP A 370 16.47 19.71 22.11
C ASP A 370 15.83 20.37 20.87
N LEU A 371 14.49 20.47 20.79
CA LEU A 371 13.82 21.09 19.65
C LEU A 371 14.13 22.57 19.53
N GLN A 372 14.69 22.96 18.38
CA GLN A 372 14.93 24.36 18.04
C GLN A 372 13.73 25.02 17.38
N ALA A 373 12.98 24.25 16.58
CA ALA A 373 11.74 24.70 15.94
C ALA A 373 10.94 23.55 15.32
N ALA A 374 9.62 23.75 15.23
CA ALA A 374 8.73 22.97 14.39
C ALA A 374 8.43 23.74 13.09
N LEU A 375 8.41 23.04 11.95
CA LEU A 375 8.05 23.60 10.65
C LEU A 375 6.76 22.99 10.13
N ALA A 376 5.85 23.81 9.61
CA ALA A 376 4.59 23.31 9.06
C ALA A 376 4.14 24.05 7.79
N ASP A 377 3.19 23.43 7.09
CA ASP A 377 2.58 24.01 5.91
C ASP A 377 1.63 25.20 6.24
N ALA A 378 1.09 25.81 5.18
CA ALA A 378 0.18 26.94 5.33
C ALA A 378 -1.22 26.57 5.86
N GLY A 379 -1.60 25.29 5.82
CA GLY A 379 -2.81 24.76 6.45
C GLY A 379 -2.76 24.84 7.98
N PHE A 380 -1.57 24.78 8.56
CA PHE A 380 -1.34 24.88 10.01
C PHE A 380 -1.13 26.31 10.53
N ASP A 381 -1.10 27.33 9.67
CA ASP A 381 -0.89 28.74 10.06
C ASP A 381 -2.08 29.32 10.85
N SER A 382 -2.01 29.25 12.17
CA SER A 382 -2.88 29.92 13.13
C SER A 382 -2.06 30.51 14.30
N GLN A 383 -2.64 31.44 15.06
CA GLN A 383 -2.00 31.92 16.29
C GLN A 383 -2.07 30.84 17.37
N ASP A 384 -3.24 30.22 17.54
CA ASP A 384 -3.48 29.16 18.50
C ASP A 384 -2.45 28.01 18.39
N ASN A 385 -2.10 27.57 17.17
CA ASN A 385 -1.12 26.50 16.96
C ASN A 385 0.31 26.94 17.32
N ARG A 386 0.64 28.23 17.17
CA ARG A 386 1.96 28.76 17.56
C ARG A 386 2.07 28.81 19.07
N ASP A 387 1.04 29.35 19.72
CA ASP A 387 0.99 29.44 21.18
C ASP A 387 1.04 28.04 21.78
N PHE A 388 0.27 27.10 21.23
CA PHE A 388 0.29 25.70 21.64
C PHE A 388 1.66 25.03 21.47
N CYS A 389 2.31 25.22 20.32
CA CYS A 389 3.65 24.67 20.06
C CYS A 389 4.68 25.21 21.05
N GLN A 390 4.62 26.51 21.36
CA GLN A 390 5.51 27.12 22.35
C GLN A 390 5.23 26.64 23.77
N GLU A 391 3.96 26.38 24.12
CA GLU A 391 3.56 25.91 25.45
C GLU A 391 3.89 24.43 25.67
N GLN A 392 3.70 23.58 24.66
CA GLN A 392 3.91 22.13 24.79
C GLN A 392 5.34 21.70 24.49
N LEU A 393 5.93 22.18 23.39
CA LEU A 393 7.23 21.72 22.90
C LEU A 393 8.41 22.64 23.28
N ASP A 394 8.14 23.71 24.03
CA ASP A 394 9.08 24.80 24.32
C ASP A 394 9.82 25.37 23.08
N CYS A 395 9.20 25.27 21.89
CA CYS A 395 9.83 25.68 20.64
C CYS A 395 8.88 26.46 19.72
N PRO A 396 9.41 27.34 18.85
CA PRO A 396 8.60 28.13 17.93
C PRO A 396 8.08 27.30 16.76
N LEU A 397 6.84 27.59 16.34
CA LEU A 397 6.26 27.05 15.11
C LEU A 397 6.46 27.98 13.91
N PHE A 398 7.23 27.53 12.93
CA PHE A 398 7.44 28.21 11.64
C PHE A 398 6.50 27.65 10.56
N THR A 399 5.39 28.36 10.33
CA THR A 399 4.43 28.03 9.27
C THR A 399 4.63 28.87 8.03
N ALA A 400 4.46 28.29 6.85
CA ALA A 400 4.31 29.09 5.64
C ALA A 400 3.09 30.01 5.75
N ILE A 401 3.20 31.27 5.29
CA ILE A 401 2.07 32.21 5.32
C ILE A 401 0.88 31.65 4.55
N ASN A 402 -0.29 31.59 5.18
CA ASN A 402 -1.51 31.18 4.51
C ASN A 402 -2.08 32.29 3.62
N PRO A 403 -1.98 32.17 2.28
CA PRO A 403 -2.39 33.22 1.36
C PRO A 403 -3.92 33.42 1.29
N ARG A 404 -4.69 32.52 1.92
CA ARG A 404 -6.16 32.56 1.93
C ARG A 404 -6.70 33.47 3.03
N ARG A 405 -5.89 33.82 4.03
CA ARG A 405 -6.29 34.68 5.16
C ARG A 405 -6.51 36.13 4.74
N SER A 406 -5.62 36.68 3.91
CA SER A 406 -5.81 38.01 3.32
C SER A 406 -4.98 38.19 2.04
N SER A 407 -5.43 39.12 1.18
CA SER A 407 -4.68 39.54 -0.01
C SER A 407 -3.34 40.18 0.35
N SER A 408 -3.29 40.89 1.47
CA SER A 408 -2.08 41.53 1.96
C SER A 408 -1.04 40.48 2.38
N LEU A 409 -1.42 39.49 3.19
CA LEU A 409 -0.54 38.39 3.61
C LEU A 409 -0.04 37.59 2.41
N LYS A 410 -0.89 37.39 1.40
CA LYS A 410 -0.46 36.80 0.14
C LYS A 410 0.65 37.61 -0.53
N LYS A 411 0.51 38.95 -0.58
CA LYS A 411 1.54 39.84 -1.13
C LYS A 411 2.85 39.74 -0.34
N LEU A 412 2.77 39.85 1.00
CA LEU A 412 3.93 39.69 1.88
C LEU A 412 4.68 38.37 1.64
N ARG A 413 3.94 37.26 1.51
CA ARG A 413 4.53 35.95 1.18
C ARG A 413 5.26 35.97 -0.16
N ASP A 414 4.67 36.60 -1.17
CA ASP A 414 5.25 36.68 -2.51
C ASP A 414 6.51 37.57 -2.50
N ASP A 415 6.47 38.69 -1.77
CA ASP A 415 7.62 39.60 -1.60
C ASP A 415 8.79 38.91 -0.86
N ILE A 416 8.52 38.20 0.26
CA ILE A 416 9.53 37.39 0.97
C ILE A 416 10.09 36.31 0.05
N LYS A 417 9.25 35.70 -0.78
CA LYS A 417 9.69 34.66 -1.70
C LYS A 417 10.65 35.22 -2.75
N GLU A 418 10.31 36.36 -3.36
CA GLU A 418 11.11 37.06 -4.37
C GLU A 418 12.46 37.48 -3.77
N LEU A 419 12.46 38.07 -2.57
CA LEU A 419 13.69 38.45 -1.86
C LEU A 419 14.70 37.29 -1.72
N PHE A 420 14.21 36.09 -1.37
CA PHE A 420 15.06 34.90 -1.27
C PHE A 420 15.44 34.28 -2.62
N GLU A 421 14.74 34.60 -3.71
CA GLU A 421 15.08 34.15 -5.07
C GLU A 421 16.14 35.06 -5.72
N GLU A 422 16.19 36.34 -5.35
CA GLU A 422 17.16 37.31 -5.87
C GLU A 422 18.57 37.14 -5.31
N ARG A 423 18.69 36.53 -4.12
CA ARG A 423 19.97 36.35 -3.42
C ARG A 423 20.47 34.90 -3.48
N GLU A 424 21.57 34.67 -4.20
CA GLU A 424 22.14 33.33 -4.40
C GLU A 424 22.69 32.72 -3.10
N ASP A 425 23.32 33.53 -2.24
CA ASP A 425 23.95 33.08 -0.99
C ASP A 425 22.99 33.00 0.21
N GLY A 426 21.71 33.36 0.04
CA GLY A 426 20.74 33.43 1.14
C GLY A 426 21.09 34.48 2.20
N PHE A 427 20.37 34.48 3.32
CA PHE A 427 20.54 35.45 4.41
C PHE A 427 21.25 34.81 5.60
N ASP A 428 22.20 35.54 6.20
CA ASP A 428 22.93 35.08 7.40
C ASP A 428 22.08 35.22 8.67
N SER A 429 21.11 36.13 8.66
CA SER A 429 20.17 36.30 9.76
C SER A 429 18.78 36.76 9.30
N PRO A 430 17.72 36.48 10.08
CA PRO A 430 16.39 37.03 9.78
C PRO A 430 16.34 38.57 9.80
N TYR A 431 17.23 39.22 10.56
CA TYR A 431 17.30 40.68 10.64
C TYR A 431 17.80 41.29 9.33
N GLU A 432 18.79 40.67 8.71
CA GLU A 432 19.30 41.08 7.40
C GLU A 432 18.18 41.05 6.33
N ALA A 433 17.40 39.96 6.30
CA ALA A 433 16.24 39.86 5.42
C ALA A 433 15.16 40.91 5.73
N LEU A 434 14.94 41.26 7.01
CA LEU A 434 13.98 42.31 7.39
C LEU A 434 14.42 43.71 6.93
N GLU A 435 15.71 44.01 6.95
CA GLU A 435 16.24 45.31 6.50
C GLU A 435 16.05 45.50 4.99
N GLU A 436 16.15 44.42 4.22
CA GLU A 436 16.01 44.43 2.76
C GLU A 436 14.55 44.37 2.27
N LEU A 437 13.59 43.98 3.13
CA LEU A 437 12.16 44.05 2.81
C LEU A 437 11.67 45.50 2.65
N ASP A 438 10.64 45.69 1.81
CA ASP A 438 10.01 46.99 1.61
C ASP A 438 9.51 47.57 2.95
N GLN A 439 10.16 48.64 3.40
CA GLN A 439 9.89 49.29 4.68
C GLN A 439 8.48 49.90 4.73
N GLN A 440 7.89 50.24 3.58
CA GLN A 440 6.51 50.71 3.51
C GLN A 440 5.53 49.56 3.80
N LEU A 441 5.86 48.33 3.38
CA LEU A 441 5.11 47.12 3.71
C LEU A 441 5.16 46.83 5.21
N LEU A 442 6.33 46.90 5.86
CA LEU A 442 6.48 46.68 7.31
C LEU A 442 5.60 47.64 8.14
N SER A 443 5.51 48.90 7.70
CA SER A 443 4.68 49.92 8.34
C SER A 443 3.18 49.67 8.21
N ASP A 444 2.71 49.07 7.10
CA ASP A 444 1.30 48.68 6.90
C ASP A 444 0.85 47.55 7.85
N TYR A 445 1.80 46.81 8.42
CA TYR A 445 1.57 45.73 9.39
C TYR A 445 1.90 46.10 10.84
N GLY A 446 2.23 47.37 11.11
CA GLY A 446 2.56 47.84 12.47
C GLY A 446 3.91 47.35 12.98
N VAL A 447 4.84 46.97 12.10
CA VAL A 447 6.21 46.57 12.45
C VAL A 447 7.12 47.78 12.29
N GLU A 448 7.47 48.45 13.40
CA GLU A 448 8.53 49.46 13.41
C GLU A 448 9.90 48.77 13.57
N ALA A 449 10.83 49.04 12.64
CA ALA A 449 12.21 48.57 12.71
C ALA A 449 12.85 49.03 14.03
N GLY A 450 12.95 48.12 15.01
CA GLY A 450 13.55 48.41 16.32
C GLY A 450 12.92 47.72 17.53
N ASN A 451 11.72 47.15 17.43
CA ASN A 451 11.12 46.28 18.45
C ASN A 451 10.84 44.90 17.83
N VAL A 452 11.89 44.09 17.70
CA VAL A 452 11.93 42.87 16.87
C VAL A 452 12.00 41.61 17.73
N GLU A 453 11.16 41.52 18.76
CA GLU A 453 10.82 40.24 19.35
C GLU A 453 9.50 39.78 18.68
N GLU A 454 9.67 38.86 17.72
CA GLU A 454 8.63 37.93 17.21
C GLU A 454 7.42 38.52 16.48
N SER A 455 7.61 39.45 15.55
CA SER A 455 6.53 39.75 14.60
C SER A 455 6.25 38.54 13.69
N TYR A 456 4.99 38.37 13.26
CA TYR A 456 4.57 37.34 12.29
C TYR A 456 5.45 37.32 11.03
N ILE A 457 5.99 38.48 10.62
CA ILE A 457 6.91 38.63 9.48
C ILE A 457 8.26 37.96 9.78
N PHE A 458 8.80 38.15 10.98
CA PHE A 458 10.05 37.53 11.40
C PHE A 458 9.96 36.00 11.40
N GLN A 459 8.85 35.46 11.89
CA GLN A 459 8.58 34.01 11.83
C GLN A 459 8.44 33.50 10.39
N ALA A 460 7.80 34.27 9.49
CA ALA A 460 7.69 33.91 8.09
C ALA A 460 9.05 33.90 7.36
N ILE A 461 9.95 34.83 7.71
CA ILE A 461 11.34 34.83 7.22
C ILE A 461 12.09 33.61 7.76
N LYS A 462 11.96 33.32 9.06
CA LYS A 462 12.55 32.10 9.66
C LYS A 462 12.03 30.82 9.00
N GLU A 463 10.74 30.72 8.69
CA GLU A 463 10.20 29.61 7.89
C GLU A 463 10.93 29.52 6.55
N ARG A 464 11.07 30.65 5.84
CA ARG A 464 11.67 30.67 4.52
C ARG A 464 13.14 30.22 4.53
N MET A 465 13.91 30.62 5.55
CA MET A 465 15.30 30.19 5.76
C MET A 465 15.40 28.66 5.96
N HIS A 466 14.51 28.09 6.77
CA HIS A 466 14.52 26.66 7.10
C HIS A 466 13.67 25.80 6.15
N ARG A 467 13.05 26.40 5.12
CA ARG A 467 12.11 25.75 4.22
C ARG A 467 12.69 24.55 3.46
N HIS A 468 14.00 24.52 3.24
CA HIS A 468 14.68 23.41 2.60
C HIS A 468 14.53 22.09 3.39
N LEU A 469 14.39 22.16 4.72
CA LEU A 469 14.15 21.01 5.58
C LEU A 469 12.81 20.33 5.24
N ARG A 470 11.78 21.09 4.88
CA ARG A 470 10.45 20.57 4.49
C ARG A 470 10.47 19.62 3.29
N ALA A 471 11.53 19.60 2.49
CA ALA A 471 11.65 18.60 1.43
C ALA A 471 11.76 17.16 1.99
N GLY A 472 12.17 16.99 3.26
CA GLY A 472 12.27 15.71 3.94
C GLY A 472 10.93 15.02 4.12
N VAL A 473 9.89 15.75 4.55
CA VAL A 473 8.55 15.15 4.78
C VAL A 473 7.92 14.64 3.48
N GLU A 474 8.12 15.33 2.36
CA GLU A 474 7.67 14.87 1.04
C GLU A 474 8.36 13.56 0.63
N ARG A 475 9.67 13.43 0.93
CA ARG A 475 10.41 12.17 0.72
C ARG A 475 9.91 11.06 1.64
N VAL A 476 9.52 11.36 2.88
CA VAL A 476 8.90 10.39 3.80
C VAL A 476 7.55 9.93 3.25
N PHE A 477 6.65 10.84 2.88
CA PHE A 477 5.38 10.49 2.27
C PHE A 477 5.54 9.67 0.99
N SER A 478 6.50 10.04 0.13
CA SER A 478 6.81 9.26 -1.07
C SER A 478 7.24 7.84 -0.70
N ARG A 479 8.09 7.66 0.32
CA ARG A 479 8.51 6.33 0.76
C ARG A 479 7.34 5.52 1.32
N LEU A 480 6.49 6.14 2.15
CA LEU A 480 5.31 5.49 2.73
C LEU A 480 4.31 5.03 1.65
N LYS A 481 4.06 5.85 0.63
CA LYS A 481 3.16 5.50 -0.48
C LYS A 481 3.77 4.43 -1.39
N SER A 482 5.04 4.61 -1.79
CA SER A 482 5.69 3.74 -2.78
C SER A 482 6.06 2.36 -2.23
N PHE A 483 6.52 2.27 -0.98
CA PHE A 483 7.09 1.03 -0.44
C PHE A 483 6.22 0.35 0.61
N THR A 484 5.53 1.10 1.46
CA THR A 484 4.67 0.52 2.51
C THR A 484 3.19 0.63 2.17
N GLY A 485 2.83 1.06 0.97
CA GLY A 485 1.44 1.09 0.49
C GLY A 485 0.49 1.93 1.35
N LEU A 486 0.94 3.06 1.92
CA LEU A 486 0.11 3.96 2.74
C LEU A 486 -1.21 4.33 2.06
N ASP A 487 -1.19 4.55 0.74
CA ASP A 487 -2.36 4.91 -0.09
C ASP A 487 -3.13 3.71 -0.65
N ARG A 488 -2.71 2.48 -0.32
CA ARG A 488 -3.32 1.21 -0.79
C ARG A 488 -4.19 0.55 0.28
N VAL A 489 -4.96 1.36 1.00
CA VAL A 489 -5.89 0.89 2.03
C VAL A 489 -6.92 -0.08 1.43
N ARG A 490 -7.10 -1.23 2.08
CA ARG A 490 -8.13 -2.23 1.76
C ARG A 490 -9.03 -2.55 2.95
N ALA A 491 -9.19 -1.57 3.85
CA ALA A 491 -10.02 -1.65 5.04
C ALA A 491 -11.19 -0.66 4.96
N ARG A 492 -12.32 -1.03 5.57
CA ARG A 492 -13.55 -0.20 5.63
C ARG A 492 -13.90 0.31 7.02
N LYS A 493 -13.42 -0.35 8.07
CA LYS A 493 -13.60 0.10 9.47
C LYS A 493 -12.53 1.13 9.77
N GLU A 494 -12.89 2.20 10.46
CA GLU A 494 -12.00 3.30 10.83
C GLU A 494 -10.73 2.81 11.53
N ASP A 495 -10.88 2.02 12.61
CA ASP A 495 -9.75 1.45 13.37
C ASP A 495 -8.78 0.63 12.51
N ASN A 496 -9.31 -0.12 11.54
CA ASN A 496 -8.48 -0.92 10.63
C ASN A 496 -7.74 -0.06 9.60
N VAL A 497 -8.31 1.09 9.23
CA VAL A 497 -7.63 2.05 8.36
C VAL A 497 -6.53 2.74 9.16
N GLU A 498 -6.80 3.14 10.40
CA GLU A 498 -5.78 3.71 11.28
C GLU A 498 -4.64 2.72 11.52
N THR A 499 -4.97 1.46 11.81
CA THR A 499 -3.98 0.37 11.95
C THR A 499 -3.10 0.26 10.70
N HIS A 500 -3.68 0.32 9.50
CA HIS A 500 -2.90 0.31 8.23
C HIS A 500 -1.98 1.53 8.11
N VAL A 501 -2.47 2.71 8.50
CA VAL A 501 -1.71 3.97 8.45
C VAL A 501 -0.52 3.91 9.39
N VAL A 502 -0.72 3.58 10.68
CA VAL A 502 0.37 3.48 11.66
C VAL A 502 1.33 2.35 11.28
N LEU A 503 0.82 1.18 10.86
CA LEU A 503 1.64 0.06 10.41
C LEU A 503 2.52 0.42 9.21
N SER A 504 2.10 1.34 8.33
CA SER A 504 2.92 1.83 7.23
C SER A 504 4.16 2.57 7.73
N ALA A 505 4.00 3.44 8.74
CA ALA A 505 5.13 4.13 9.37
C ALA A 505 6.05 3.15 10.10
N VAL A 506 5.46 2.24 10.89
CA VAL A 506 6.19 1.17 11.58
C VAL A 506 7.01 0.32 10.62
N ALA A 507 6.43 -0.11 9.50
CA ALA A 507 7.14 -0.90 8.50
C ALA A 507 8.35 -0.13 7.91
N LEU A 508 8.17 1.16 7.58
CA LEU A 508 9.24 1.99 7.06
C LEU A 508 10.39 2.16 8.07
N VAL A 509 10.06 2.42 9.34
CA VAL A 509 11.05 2.59 10.41
C VAL A 509 11.70 1.25 10.78
N ALA A 510 10.97 0.14 10.72
CA ALA A 510 11.54 -1.19 10.93
C ALA A 510 12.63 -1.51 9.90
N ALA A 511 12.43 -1.16 8.62
CA ALA A 511 13.48 -1.28 7.60
C ALA A 511 14.69 -0.38 7.90
N SER A 512 14.44 0.83 8.39
CA SER A 512 15.49 1.78 8.80
C SER A 512 16.31 1.23 9.97
N LEU A 513 15.63 0.65 10.97
CA LEU A 513 16.25 0.02 12.14
C LEU A 513 17.04 -1.24 11.75
N THR A 514 16.51 -2.04 10.84
CA THR A 514 17.21 -3.21 10.28
C THR A 514 18.52 -2.76 9.64
N ALA A 515 18.50 -1.69 8.85
CA ALA A 515 19.71 -1.10 8.27
C ALA A 515 20.75 -0.73 9.34
N LYS A 516 20.31 -0.05 10.41
CA LYS A 516 21.19 0.33 11.52
C LYS A 516 21.78 -0.88 12.24
N ARG A 517 20.95 -1.87 12.60
CA ARG A 517 21.39 -3.05 13.36
C ARG A 517 22.32 -3.98 12.58
N HIS A 518 22.24 -3.94 11.25
CA HIS A 518 23.14 -4.67 10.35
C HIS A 518 24.34 -3.82 9.90
N ASP A 519 24.61 -2.67 10.54
CA ASP A 519 25.72 -1.77 10.24
C ASP A 519 25.75 -1.27 8.78
N LYS A 520 24.56 -1.02 8.22
CA LYS A 520 24.33 -0.52 6.85
C LYS A 520 23.69 0.87 6.87
N PRO A 521 24.36 1.91 7.42
CA PRO A 521 23.76 3.24 7.59
C PRO A 521 23.32 3.90 6.28
N GLY A 522 23.96 3.58 5.15
CA GLY A 522 23.55 4.03 3.81
C GLY A 522 22.18 3.50 3.35
N LEU A 523 21.62 2.50 4.05
CA LEU A 523 20.32 1.91 3.74
C LEU A 523 19.19 2.40 4.65
N ILE A 524 19.47 3.22 5.67
CA ILE A 524 18.45 3.73 6.63
C ILE A 524 17.28 4.40 5.90
N ARG A 525 17.53 5.12 4.80
CA ARG A 525 16.48 5.80 4.03
C ARG A 525 16.08 5.05 2.74
N SER A 526 16.52 3.81 2.57
CA SER A 526 16.50 3.08 1.30
C SER A 526 15.62 1.82 1.34
N PRO A 527 14.30 1.93 1.62
CA PRO A 527 13.40 0.76 1.65
C PRO A 527 13.30 0.03 0.29
N SER A 528 13.72 0.66 -0.81
CA SER A 528 13.84 0.03 -2.13
C SER A 528 14.91 -1.07 -2.21
N ARG A 529 15.82 -1.14 -1.24
CA ARG A 529 16.90 -2.14 -1.15
C ARG A 529 16.53 -3.34 -0.28
N LEU A 530 15.28 -3.43 0.16
CA LEU A 530 14.74 -4.57 0.88
C LEU A 530 14.32 -5.67 -0.11
N ILE A 531 14.96 -6.85 -0.03
CA ILE A 531 14.74 -7.99 -0.95
C ILE A 531 14.19 -9.22 -0.24
#